data_AF-G4YT47-F1
#
_entry.id   AF-G4YT47-F1
#
_cell.length_a   1.000
_cell.length_b   1.000
_cell.length_c   1.000
_cell.angle_alpha   90.00
_cell.angle_beta   90.00
_cell.angle_gamma   90.00
#
_symmetry.space_group_name_H-M   'P 1'
#
loop_
_entity.id
_entity.type
_entity.pdbx_description
1 polymer ?
#
loop_
_entity_poly.entity_id
_entity_poly.type
_entity_poly.pdbx_seq_one_letter_code
_entity_poly.pdbx_strand_id
1 'polypeptide(L)'
;MRYLEKDPNSPTNDDLADAISEMVEGKEAFALLLEQEYTPKSIGNLGTGALKHVDSARFRALGEANAVVPVDKKLEFFIAKLSHKIVSCPVGMYDNDWREEERKQSIHWYSTSGEDLGRSRDSKLECKLNFLNPAQATYTQMWEPHGDSNEEPYTGNEGPTRNTKYCRFAIVAWPAAQHPENALKAMSAELAVEALMNRRPVDAAKLRTFLDGASKKLGSGKTFKTWASDKKASARFCRSFFGLLVDAGDQELTTLFLTNFCPSLGNLSENTTLIPGITKVVKTFDWGDIGAAMLPVLGNRTDEYQEEDFGETELEMTLQVVDGLDNGAALQADTAHLNSSKVIGILWKHAILSSNNDYIGDLDETSEKYTVLASIAAKRAKWLKGEIRRLNTKFSWEMPNAEFPKNPKIEAFLRGPDTSMKTNGASFTMKPAGKGKTAYVTITKTKKWYNDRQKKVREYQIERANLKKLYKEGSATKRARTE
;
A
#
# COMPACT_ATOMS: atom_id res chain seq x y z
N MET A 1 -11.72 43.33 -9.56
CA MET A 1 -10.40 43.56 -10.19
C MET A 1 -10.51 43.73 -11.71
N ARG A 2 -11.19 44.79 -12.17
CA ARG A 2 -11.15 45.18 -13.58
C ARG A 2 -9.76 45.74 -13.91
N TYR A 3 -9.42 45.71 -15.20
CA TYR A 3 -8.16 46.13 -15.83
C TYR A 3 -7.44 47.25 -15.07
N LEU A 4 -6.10 47.12 -14.94
CA LEU A 4 -5.18 48.07 -14.29
C LEU A 4 -5.06 49.40 -15.06
N GLU A 5 -6.18 50.10 -15.25
CA GLU A 5 -6.19 51.56 -15.26
C GLU A 5 -6.36 52.02 -13.81
N LYS A 6 -5.64 53.07 -13.40
CA LYS A 6 -5.79 53.70 -12.08
C LYS A 6 -7.18 54.34 -11.98
N ASP A 7 -8.18 53.54 -11.67
CA ASP A 7 -9.45 53.98 -11.13
C ASP A 7 -9.24 54.34 -9.65
N PRO A 8 -9.61 55.53 -9.16
CA PRO A 8 -9.56 55.87 -7.74
C PRO A 8 -10.40 54.94 -6.84
N ASN A 9 -11.23 54.05 -7.42
CA ASN A 9 -11.96 52.99 -6.72
C ASN A 9 -11.31 51.60 -6.84
N SER A 10 -10.05 51.49 -7.27
CA SER A 10 -9.33 50.21 -7.23
C SER A 10 -9.17 49.76 -5.78
N PRO A 11 -9.55 48.51 -5.42
CA PRO A 11 -9.38 48.02 -4.06
C PRO A 11 -7.90 48.15 -3.68
N THR A 12 -7.67 48.84 -2.58
CA THR A 12 -6.35 48.96 -1.98
C THR A 12 -5.86 47.59 -1.54
N ASN A 13 -4.55 47.46 -1.29
CA ASN A 13 -4.01 46.23 -0.72
C ASN A 13 -4.68 45.90 0.63
N ASP A 14 -5.11 46.93 1.36
CA ASP A 14 -5.82 46.80 2.63
C ASP A 14 -7.23 46.22 2.42
N ASP A 15 -7.99 46.71 1.43
CA ASP A 15 -9.31 46.16 1.08
C ASP A 15 -9.23 44.66 0.70
N LEU A 16 -8.15 44.27 0.01
CA LEU A 16 -7.94 42.87 -0.36
C LEU A 16 -7.53 42.01 0.84
N ALA A 17 -6.75 42.56 1.77
CA ALA A 17 -6.39 41.88 3.02
C ALA A 17 -7.60 41.69 3.94
N ASP A 18 -8.49 42.68 3.99
CA ASP A 18 -9.76 42.59 4.72
C ASP A 18 -10.67 41.52 4.11
N ALA A 19 -10.83 41.51 2.78
CA ALA A 19 -11.58 40.47 2.09
C ALA A 19 -11.02 39.06 2.34
N ILE A 20 -9.70 38.89 2.31
CA ILE A 20 -9.04 37.61 2.66
C ILE A 20 -9.38 37.20 4.09
N SER A 21 -9.37 38.16 5.02
CA SER A 21 -9.70 37.91 6.42
C SER A 21 -11.14 37.44 6.61
N GLU A 22 -12.10 38.04 5.92
CA GLU A 22 -13.51 37.64 5.93
C GLU A 22 -13.73 36.25 5.32
N MET A 23 -13.00 35.91 4.24
CA MET A 23 -13.09 34.58 3.61
C MET A 23 -12.72 33.45 4.57
N VAL A 24 -11.79 33.69 5.49
CA VAL A 24 -11.40 32.70 6.51
C VAL A 24 -12.53 32.45 7.49
N GLU A 25 -13.22 33.49 7.91
CA GLU A 25 -14.37 33.41 8.83
C GLU A 25 -15.55 32.66 8.17
N GLY A 26 -15.82 32.97 6.89
CA GLY A 26 -16.84 32.30 6.07
C GLY A 26 -16.47 30.89 5.60
N LYS A 27 -15.22 30.47 5.81
CA LYS A 27 -14.67 29.19 5.34
C LYS A 27 -14.78 28.99 3.83
N GLU A 28 -14.57 30.05 3.07
CA GLU A 28 -14.83 30.06 1.64
C GLU A 28 -13.59 29.68 0.82
N ALA A 29 -13.80 28.99 -0.30
CA ALA A 29 -12.76 28.70 -1.28
C ALA A 29 -13.08 29.43 -2.60
N PHE A 30 -12.06 29.93 -3.29
CA PHE A 30 -12.23 30.58 -4.57
C PHE A 30 -11.37 29.97 -5.68
N ALA A 31 -11.80 30.20 -6.92
CA ALA A 31 -11.02 29.96 -8.13
C ALA A 31 -11.01 31.20 -9.01
N LEU A 32 -9.83 31.73 -9.29
CA LEU A 32 -9.60 32.81 -10.25
C LEU A 32 -9.11 32.21 -11.56
N LEU A 33 -9.96 32.19 -12.58
CA LEU A 33 -9.60 31.68 -13.90
C LEU A 33 -8.51 32.56 -14.53
N LEU A 34 -7.46 31.93 -15.06
CA LEU A 34 -6.35 32.62 -15.70
C LEU A 34 -6.71 33.02 -17.13
N GLU A 35 -6.31 34.21 -17.54
CA GLU A 35 -6.64 34.81 -18.83
C GLU A 35 -5.81 34.23 -19.97
N GLN A 36 -4.53 33.94 -19.70
CA GLN A 36 -3.63 33.36 -20.69
C GLN A 36 -3.73 31.83 -20.73
N GLU A 37 -3.31 31.26 -21.86
CA GLU A 37 -3.15 29.82 -21.99
C GLU A 37 -1.80 29.36 -21.46
N TYR A 38 -1.84 28.33 -20.61
CA TYR A 38 -0.66 27.71 -20.05
C TYR A 38 -0.63 26.23 -20.39
N THR A 39 0.57 25.68 -20.43
CA THR A 39 0.76 24.23 -20.60
C THR A 39 1.05 23.58 -19.24
N PRO A 40 0.69 22.30 -19.05
CA PRO A 40 1.13 21.54 -17.88
C PRO A 40 2.65 21.59 -17.68
N LYS A 41 3.42 21.61 -18.77
CA LYS A 41 4.89 21.68 -18.73
C LYS A 41 5.39 23.04 -18.21
N SER A 42 4.80 24.16 -18.65
CA SER A 42 5.20 25.48 -18.16
C SER A 42 4.86 25.67 -16.69
N ILE A 43 3.66 25.25 -16.27
CA ILE A 43 3.26 25.29 -14.86
C ILE A 43 4.10 24.33 -14.02
N GLY A 44 4.34 23.11 -14.50
CA GLY A 44 5.14 22.11 -13.79
C GLY A 44 6.59 22.56 -13.55
N ASN A 45 7.18 23.29 -14.49
CA ASN A 45 8.58 23.71 -14.38
C ASN A 45 8.80 25.02 -13.63
N LEU A 46 7.84 25.95 -13.67
CA LEU A 46 8.02 27.32 -13.16
C LEU A 46 6.97 27.73 -12.12
N GLY A 47 5.93 26.93 -11.90
CA GLY A 47 4.80 27.25 -11.04
C GLY A 47 4.19 28.61 -11.39
N THR A 48 4.05 29.46 -10.39
CA THR A 48 3.56 30.83 -10.53
C THR A 48 4.50 31.75 -11.31
N GLY A 49 5.77 31.37 -11.45
CA GLY A 49 6.74 32.06 -12.32
C GLY A 49 6.43 31.93 -13.81
N ALA A 50 5.58 30.99 -14.22
CA ALA A 50 5.09 30.91 -15.60
C ALA A 50 4.03 31.97 -15.92
N LEU A 51 3.37 32.56 -14.91
CA LEU A 51 2.25 33.48 -15.11
C LEU A 51 2.71 34.76 -15.79
N LYS A 52 1.90 35.25 -16.74
CA LYS A 52 2.24 36.44 -17.55
C LYS A 52 1.17 37.51 -17.44
N HIS A 53 1.56 38.74 -17.74
CA HIS A 53 0.67 39.88 -17.87
C HIS A 53 -0.27 40.03 -16.65
N VAL A 54 -1.57 40.11 -16.90
CA VAL A 54 -2.61 40.31 -15.90
C VAL A 54 -2.69 39.15 -14.89
N ASP A 55 -2.37 37.92 -15.28
CA ASP A 55 -2.40 36.76 -14.38
C ASP A 55 -1.31 36.87 -13.31
N SER A 56 -0.10 37.26 -13.73
CA SER A 56 1.02 37.52 -12.83
C SER A 56 0.71 38.68 -11.87
N ALA A 57 0.17 39.78 -12.40
CA ALA A 57 -0.20 40.94 -11.58
C ALA A 57 -1.30 40.60 -10.55
N ARG A 58 -2.33 39.85 -10.95
CA ARG A 58 -3.41 39.40 -10.04
C ARG A 58 -2.87 38.48 -8.94
N PHE A 59 -2.04 37.49 -9.30
CA PHE A 59 -1.46 36.59 -8.30
C PHE A 59 -0.54 37.33 -7.33
N ARG A 60 0.27 38.27 -7.83
CA ARG A 60 1.14 39.10 -6.98
C ARG A 60 0.33 39.93 -5.98
N ALA A 61 -0.75 40.58 -6.42
CA ALA A 61 -1.63 41.33 -5.51
C ALA A 61 -2.24 40.44 -4.43
N LEU A 62 -2.73 39.25 -4.79
CA LEU A 62 -3.24 38.26 -3.83
C LEU A 62 -2.16 37.81 -2.83
N GLY A 63 -0.93 37.59 -3.31
CA GLY A 63 0.21 37.22 -2.47
C GLY A 63 0.62 38.32 -1.50
N GLU A 64 0.66 39.57 -1.96
CA GLU A 64 0.99 40.75 -1.13
C GLU A 64 -0.07 40.97 -0.04
N ALA A 65 -1.37 40.88 -0.37
CA ALA A 65 -2.45 40.96 0.62
C ALA A 65 -2.42 39.79 1.61
N ASN A 66 -2.20 38.56 1.14
CA ASN A 66 -2.10 37.39 2.02
C ASN A 66 -0.85 37.41 2.93
N ALA A 67 0.18 38.19 2.57
CA ALA A 67 1.39 38.32 3.39
C ALA A 67 1.15 39.18 4.65
N VAL A 68 0.23 40.15 4.58
CA VAL A 68 -0.05 41.10 5.67
C VAL A 68 -1.13 40.63 6.63
N VAL A 69 -1.95 39.63 6.26
CA VAL A 69 -2.97 39.07 7.17
C VAL A 69 -2.35 38.19 8.27
N PRO A 70 -3.01 38.10 9.45
CA PRO A 70 -2.61 37.17 10.51
C PRO A 70 -2.48 35.73 10.04
N VAL A 71 -1.61 34.94 10.69
CA VAL A 71 -1.29 33.56 10.28
C VAL A 71 -2.53 32.66 10.22
N ASP A 72 -3.45 32.81 11.16
CA ASP A 72 -4.72 32.08 11.23
C ASP A 72 -5.70 32.48 10.12
N LYS A 73 -5.50 33.66 9.50
CA LYS A 73 -6.28 34.20 8.37
C LYS A 73 -5.61 34.04 7.01
N LYS A 74 -4.44 33.39 6.94
CA LYS A 74 -3.76 33.16 5.65
C LYS A 74 -4.53 32.16 4.80
N LEU A 75 -4.49 32.38 3.49
CA LEU A 75 -4.90 31.44 2.47
C LEU A 75 -3.72 30.60 2.01
N GLU A 76 -4.03 29.36 1.63
CA GLU A 76 -3.14 28.47 0.90
C GLU A 76 -3.49 28.54 -0.59
N PHE A 77 -2.49 28.76 -1.45
CA PHE A 77 -2.68 28.95 -2.89
C PHE A 77 -2.24 27.73 -3.69
N PHE A 78 -2.95 27.46 -4.77
CA PHE A 78 -2.67 26.39 -5.72
C PHE A 78 -2.89 26.86 -7.15
N ILE A 79 -2.22 26.19 -8.09
CA ILE A 79 -2.56 26.29 -9.50
C ILE A 79 -3.37 25.05 -9.87
N ALA A 80 -4.50 25.24 -10.54
CA ALA A 80 -5.40 24.16 -10.91
C ALA A 80 -5.71 24.21 -12.40
N LYS A 81 -5.50 23.11 -13.13
CA LYS A 81 -6.06 22.92 -14.47
C LYS A 81 -7.45 22.34 -14.34
N LEU A 82 -8.46 23.18 -14.56
CA LEU A 82 -9.86 22.80 -14.60
C LEU A 82 -10.17 22.25 -15.99
N SER A 83 -10.87 21.12 -16.06
CA SER A 83 -11.30 20.54 -17.33
C SER A 83 -12.74 20.06 -17.23
N HIS A 84 -13.53 20.34 -18.25
CA HIS A 84 -14.87 19.77 -18.40
C HIS A 84 -15.03 19.19 -19.81
N LYS A 85 -15.45 17.93 -19.88
CA LYS A 85 -15.85 17.23 -21.09
C LYS A 85 -17.36 17.11 -21.09
N ILE A 86 -17.99 17.56 -22.16
CA ILE A 86 -19.41 17.41 -22.43
C ILE A 86 -19.53 16.50 -23.64
N VAL A 87 -20.34 15.45 -23.51
CA VAL A 87 -20.75 14.58 -24.61
C VAL A 87 -22.21 14.85 -24.90
N SER A 88 -22.50 15.18 -26.15
CA SER A 88 -23.85 15.48 -26.60
C SER A 88 -24.25 14.58 -27.77
N CYS A 89 -25.54 14.22 -27.84
CA CYS A 89 -26.15 13.52 -28.95
C CYS A 89 -27.29 14.37 -29.55
N PRO A 90 -27.75 14.12 -30.78
CA PRO A 90 -28.91 14.80 -31.33
C PRO A 90 -30.17 14.49 -30.54
N VAL A 91 -31.06 15.47 -30.39
CA VAL A 91 -32.38 15.30 -29.77
C VAL A 91 -33.27 14.35 -30.60
N GLY A 92 -33.05 14.30 -31.92
CA GLY A 92 -33.72 13.38 -32.85
C GLY A 92 -32.94 13.20 -34.15
N MET A 93 -33.34 12.22 -34.97
CA MET A 93 -32.63 11.83 -36.20
C MET A 93 -32.48 12.95 -37.24
N TYR A 94 -33.35 13.96 -37.21
CA TYR A 94 -33.39 15.09 -38.15
C TYR A 94 -33.30 16.44 -37.43
N ASP A 95 -32.98 16.43 -36.14
CA ASP A 95 -32.91 17.65 -35.34
C ASP A 95 -31.50 18.23 -35.35
N ASN A 96 -31.39 19.55 -35.43
CA ASN A 96 -30.11 20.26 -35.31
C ASN A 96 -29.75 20.54 -33.85
N ASP A 97 -30.69 20.29 -32.93
CA ASP A 97 -30.49 20.47 -31.50
C ASP A 97 -29.73 19.30 -30.88
N TRP A 98 -28.73 19.65 -30.05
CA TRP A 98 -27.90 18.71 -29.31
C TRP A 98 -28.34 18.65 -27.85
N ARG A 99 -28.52 17.44 -27.31
CA ARG A 99 -28.77 17.17 -25.90
C ARG A 99 -27.48 16.71 -25.24
N GLU A 100 -27.21 17.22 -24.04
CA GLU A 100 -26.14 16.70 -23.19
C GLU A 100 -26.52 15.33 -22.61
N GLU A 101 -25.68 14.34 -22.89
CA GLU A 101 -25.80 12.97 -22.39
C GLU A 101 -24.87 12.74 -21.19
N GLU A 102 -23.64 13.28 -21.27
CA GLU A 102 -22.65 13.06 -20.23
C GLU A 102 -21.82 14.33 -19.99
N ARG A 103 -21.57 14.61 -18.72
CA ARG A 103 -20.59 15.59 -18.27
C ARG A 103 -19.56 14.94 -17.36
N LYS A 104 -18.29 15.19 -17.67
CA LYS A 104 -17.14 14.76 -16.87
C LYS A 104 -16.25 15.97 -16.54
N GLN A 105 -15.99 16.24 -15.28
CA GLN A 105 -15.06 17.25 -14.82
C GLN A 105 -13.83 16.63 -14.16
N SER A 106 -12.75 17.37 -14.20
CA SER A 106 -11.52 17.01 -13.50
C SER A 106 -10.70 18.23 -13.16
N ILE A 107 -9.98 18.14 -12.05
CA ILE A 107 -9.01 19.15 -11.63
C ILE A 107 -7.64 18.50 -11.54
N HIS A 108 -6.65 19.05 -12.24
CA HIS A 108 -5.24 18.70 -12.03
C HIS A 108 -4.61 19.80 -11.17
N TRP A 109 -4.10 19.41 -10.01
CA TRP A 109 -3.57 20.32 -9.01
C TRP A 109 -2.05 20.45 -9.11
N TYR A 110 -1.57 21.66 -8.86
CA TYR A 110 -0.15 21.99 -8.75
C TYR A 110 0.07 22.92 -7.55
N SER A 111 1.23 22.81 -6.90
CA SER A 111 1.66 23.81 -5.92
C SER A 111 1.99 25.14 -6.61
N THR A 112 2.20 26.20 -5.82
CA THR A 112 2.67 27.50 -6.35
C THR A 112 4.08 27.45 -6.94
N SER A 113 4.89 26.44 -6.58
CA SER A 113 6.21 26.17 -7.15
C SER A 113 6.16 25.29 -8.40
N GLY A 114 5.00 24.70 -8.73
CA GLY A 114 4.81 23.85 -9.91
C GLY A 114 4.86 22.35 -9.63
N GLU A 115 5.00 21.93 -8.38
CA GLU A 115 4.94 20.50 -8.01
C GLU A 115 3.59 19.90 -8.43
N ASP A 116 3.61 18.74 -9.10
CA ASP A 116 2.39 18.03 -9.49
C ASP A 116 1.76 17.35 -8.26
N LEU A 117 0.57 17.82 -7.89
CA LEU A 117 -0.20 17.32 -6.74
C LEU A 117 -1.28 16.29 -7.16
N GLY A 118 -1.29 15.90 -8.43
CA GLY A 118 -2.17 14.89 -8.98
C GLY A 118 -3.52 15.40 -9.46
N ARG A 119 -4.40 14.45 -9.81
CA ARG A 119 -5.65 14.73 -10.52
C ARG A 119 -6.88 14.14 -9.82
N SER A 120 -7.92 14.96 -9.70
CA SER A 120 -9.24 14.61 -9.19
C SER A 120 -10.29 14.62 -10.31
N ARG A 121 -11.34 13.79 -10.20
CA ARG A 121 -12.41 13.63 -11.19
C ARG A 121 -13.76 13.54 -10.48
N ASP A 122 -14.86 13.80 -11.20
CA ASP A 122 -16.23 13.97 -10.65
C ASP A 122 -16.66 13.03 -9.54
N SER A 123 -16.48 11.71 -9.67
CA SER A 123 -16.87 10.76 -8.62
C SER A 123 -16.13 10.96 -7.29
N LYS A 124 -15.08 11.78 -7.27
CA LYS A 124 -14.24 12.11 -6.12
C LYS A 124 -14.18 13.61 -5.83
N LEU A 125 -14.92 14.44 -6.57
CA LEU A 125 -14.83 15.90 -6.49
C LEU A 125 -15.98 16.44 -5.63
N GLU A 126 -15.75 16.56 -4.32
CA GLU A 126 -16.72 17.14 -3.38
C GLU A 126 -16.51 18.65 -3.12
N CYS A 127 -15.68 19.31 -3.93
CA CYS A 127 -15.29 20.70 -3.73
C CYS A 127 -16.11 21.65 -4.60
N LYS A 128 -16.74 22.65 -3.95
CA LYS A 128 -17.37 23.79 -4.63
C LYS A 128 -16.36 24.93 -4.70
N LEU A 129 -16.02 25.35 -5.91
CA LEU A 129 -15.14 26.50 -6.15
C LEU A 129 -15.99 27.73 -6.49
N ASN A 130 -15.84 28.81 -5.72
CA ASN A 130 -16.46 30.08 -6.06
C ASN A 130 -15.60 30.81 -7.10
N PHE A 131 -16.12 31.04 -8.31
CA PHE A 131 -15.35 31.71 -9.35
C PHE A 131 -15.25 33.21 -9.10
N LEU A 132 -14.02 33.71 -8.91
CA LEU A 132 -13.77 35.14 -8.96
C LEU A 132 -13.87 35.57 -10.42
N ASN A 133 -14.82 36.46 -10.71
CA ASN A 133 -15.08 37.00 -12.03
C ASN A 133 -14.76 38.49 -12.10
N PRO A 134 -13.48 38.88 -12.00
CA PRO A 134 -13.12 40.27 -11.92
C PRO A 134 -13.35 41.03 -13.25
N ALA A 135 -13.43 40.32 -14.37
CA ALA A 135 -13.75 40.85 -15.69
C ALA A 135 -15.27 40.95 -15.96
N GLN A 136 -16.11 40.45 -15.05
CA GLN A 136 -17.57 40.32 -15.25
C GLN A 136 -17.94 39.60 -16.56
N ALA A 137 -17.12 38.63 -16.97
CA ALA A 137 -17.36 37.82 -18.14
C ALA A 137 -18.57 36.90 -17.93
N THR A 138 -19.33 36.62 -18.98
CA THR A 138 -20.34 35.56 -18.96
C THR A 138 -19.67 34.18 -18.92
N TYR A 139 -20.40 33.13 -18.53
CA TYR A 139 -19.86 31.76 -18.56
C TYR A 139 -19.37 31.37 -19.96
N THR A 140 -20.07 31.77 -21.01
CA THR A 140 -19.66 31.53 -22.40
C THR A 140 -18.30 32.20 -22.66
N GLN A 141 -18.15 33.49 -22.34
CA GLN A 141 -16.89 34.21 -22.51
C GLN A 141 -15.74 33.61 -21.68
N MET A 142 -16.03 32.99 -20.54
CA MET A 142 -15.00 32.34 -19.72
C MET A 142 -14.50 31.01 -20.31
N TRP A 143 -15.34 30.27 -21.02
CA TRP A 143 -15.01 28.88 -21.37
C TRP A 143 -14.89 28.68 -22.88
N GLU A 144 -15.72 29.32 -23.70
CA GLU A 144 -15.75 29.16 -25.16
C GLU A 144 -14.37 29.27 -25.83
N PRO A 145 -13.51 30.26 -25.51
CA PRO A 145 -12.17 30.36 -26.13
C PRO A 145 -11.22 29.21 -25.78
N HIS A 146 -11.52 28.44 -24.74
CA HIS A 146 -10.69 27.35 -24.22
C HIS A 146 -11.31 25.97 -24.45
N GLY A 147 -12.28 25.89 -25.37
CA GLY A 147 -12.98 24.68 -25.78
C GLY A 147 -12.46 24.14 -27.11
N ASP A 148 -12.36 22.82 -27.20
CA ASP A 148 -12.17 22.09 -28.46
C ASP A 148 -13.34 21.12 -28.64
N SER A 149 -13.90 21.05 -29.85
CA SER A 149 -15.08 20.25 -30.15
C SER A 149 -14.84 19.33 -31.34
N ASN A 150 -15.03 18.03 -31.15
CA ASN A 150 -15.11 17.06 -32.24
C ASN A 150 -16.57 16.62 -32.45
N GLU A 151 -16.88 16.24 -33.69
CA GLU A 151 -18.10 15.52 -34.02
C GLU A 151 -17.72 14.19 -34.64
N GLU A 152 -18.27 13.12 -34.07
CA GLU A 152 -18.12 11.77 -34.57
C GLU A 152 -19.37 11.44 -35.40
N PRO A 153 -19.20 11.09 -36.69
CA PRO A 153 -20.32 10.80 -37.57
C PRO A 153 -20.99 9.48 -37.19
N TYR A 154 -22.19 9.26 -37.74
CA TYR A 154 -22.96 8.03 -37.55
C TYR A 154 -22.15 6.78 -37.94
N THR A 155 -21.97 5.83 -37.01
CA THR A 155 -21.16 4.60 -37.23
C THR A 155 -22.00 3.34 -37.47
N GLY A 156 -23.30 3.48 -37.75
CA GLY A 156 -24.19 2.36 -38.05
C GLY A 156 -25.08 1.97 -36.87
N ASN A 157 -24.47 1.73 -35.70
CA ASN A 157 -25.16 1.29 -34.48
C ASN A 157 -25.28 2.38 -33.42
N GLU A 158 -24.48 3.44 -33.52
CA GLU A 158 -24.47 4.58 -32.61
C GLU A 158 -24.73 5.86 -33.41
N GLY A 159 -25.61 6.71 -32.87
CA GLY A 159 -25.90 8.04 -33.42
C GLY A 159 -24.67 8.94 -33.42
N PRO A 160 -24.66 10.05 -34.18
CA PRO A 160 -23.53 10.97 -34.14
C PRO A 160 -23.37 11.54 -32.72
N THR A 161 -22.13 11.76 -32.30
CA THR A 161 -21.83 12.37 -30.99
C THR A 161 -20.95 13.59 -31.15
N ARG A 162 -21.20 14.62 -30.34
CA ARG A 162 -20.35 15.80 -30.24
C ARG A 162 -19.61 15.75 -28.91
N ASN A 163 -18.29 15.72 -28.95
CA ASN A 163 -17.45 15.79 -27.75
C ASN A 163 -16.83 17.18 -27.65
N THR A 164 -17.27 17.98 -26.70
CA THR A 164 -16.65 19.28 -26.42
C THR A 164 -15.84 19.20 -25.13
N LYS A 165 -14.56 19.52 -25.19
CA LYS A 165 -13.65 19.54 -24.06
C LYS A 165 -13.11 20.95 -23.85
N TYR A 166 -13.32 21.46 -22.65
CA TYR A 166 -12.82 22.75 -22.23
C TYR A 166 -11.74 22.57 -21.18
N CYS A 167 -10.68 23.36 -21.25
CA CYS A 167 -9.54 23.28 -20.34
C CYS A 167 -8.99 24.67 -20.02
N ARG A 168 -9.00 25.04 -18.74
CA ARG A 168 -8.48 26.36 -18.32
C ARG A 168 -7.73 26.25 -17.00
N PHE A 169 -6.62 26.99 -16.88
CA PHE A 169 -5.91 27.11 -15.60
C PHE A 169 -6.55 28.15 -14.70
N ALA A 170 -6.43 27.96 -13.39
CA ALA A 170 -6.94 28.85 -12.36
C ALA A 170 -5.98 28.92 -11.17
N ILE A 171 -5.97 30.06 -10.46
CA ILE A 171 -5.48 30.11 -9.09
C ILE A 171 -6.63 29.71 -8.18
N VAL A 172 -6.41 28.68 -7.37
CA VAL A 172 -7.36 28.23 -6.36
C VAL A 172 -6.79 28.55 -5.00
N ALA A 173 -7.62 29.09 -4.10
CA ALA A 173 -7.23 29.32 -2.73
C ALA A 173 -8.35 29.02 -1.75
N TRP A 174 -7.95 28.62 -0.55
CA TRP A 174 -8.84 28.44 0.60
C TRP A 174 -8.06 28.75 1.89
N PRO A 175 -8.75 28.96 3.02
CA PRO A 175 -8.10 29.19 4.31
C PRO A 175 -7.07 28.11 4.60
N ALA A 176 -5.86 28.53 4.93
CA ALA A 176 -4.75 27.62 5.22
C ALA A 176 -5.15 26.66 6.33
N ALA A 177 -5.93 27.11 7.32
CA ALA A 177 -6.54 26.35 8.41
C ALA A 177 -7.54 25.25 7.99
N GLN A 178 -7.98 25.21 6.73
CA GLN A 178 -8.87 24.16 6.20
C GLN A 178 -8.20 23.25 5.17
N HIS A 179 -6.90 23.43 4.95
CA HIS A 179 -6.20 22.70 3.92
C HIS A 179 -6.31 21.17 4.04
N PRO A 180 -6.18 20.51 5.22
CA PRO A 180 -6.37 19.07 5.36
C PRO A 180 -7.78 18.61 4.93
N GLU A 181 -8.82 19.31 5.36
CA GLU A 181 -10.21 18.96 5.03
C GLU A 181 -10.50 19.18 3.54
N ASN A 182 -10.01 20.30 2.97
CA ASN A 182 -10.20 20.62 1.56
C ASN A 182 -9.37 19.71 0.65
N ALA A 183 -8.13 19.36 1.04
CA ALA A 183 -7.32 18.36 0.35
C ALA A 183 -8.01 16.99 0.38
N LEU A 184 -8.58 16.60 1.53
CA LEU A 184 -9.32 15.34 1.64
C LEU A 184 -10.55 15.33 0.75
N LYS A 185 -11.22 16.46 0.50
CA LYS A 185 -12.36 16.56 -0.44
C LYS A 185 -11.92 16.66 -1.90
N ALA A 186 -10.93 17.50 -2.20
CA ALA A 186 -10.64 17.97 -3.55
C ALA A 186 -9.40 17.32 -4.20
N MET A 187 -8.48 16.78 -3.40
CA MET A 187 -7.18 16.22 -3.81
C MET A 187 -7.08 14.73 -3.44
N SER A 188 -5.89 14.24 -3.08
CA SER A 188 -5.63 12.87 -2.63
C SER A 188 -5.66 12.75 -1.09
N ALA A 189 -5.87 11.52 -0.60
CA ALA A 189 -5.83 11.26 0.85
C ALA A 189 -4.40 11.41 1.40
N GLU A 190 -3.39 11.13 0.58
CA GLU A 190 -1.96 11.29 0.86
C GLU A 190 -1.61 12.75 1.17
N LEU A 191 -2.03 13.68 0.30
CA LEU A 191 -1.78 15.10 0.50
C LEU A 191 -2.54 15.63 1.72
N ALA A 192 -3.75 15.13 1.96
CA ALA A 192 -4.54 15.51 3.12
C ALA A 192 -3.89 15.08 4.45
N VAL A 193 -3.33 13.87 4.52
CA VAL A 193 -2.63 13.41 5.73
C VAL A 193 -1.30 14.13 5.94
N GLU A 194 -0.58 14.47 4.86
CA GLU A 194 0.63 15.29 4.92
C GLU A 194 0.33 16.72 5.39
N ALA A 195 -0.78 17.31 4.94
CA ALA A 195 -1.25 18.60 5.45
C ALA A 195 -1.58 18.53 6.95
N LEU A 196 -2.15 17.40 7.41
CA LEU A 196 -2.46 17.19 8.82
C LEU A 196 -1.19 16.98 9.67
N MET A 197 -0.20 16.27 9.13
CA MET A 197 1.13 16.09 9.74
C MET A 197 1.82 17.41 10.05
N ASN A 198 1.70 18.41 9.16
CA ASN A 198 2.32 19.71 9.35
C ASN A 198 1.64 20.57 10.44
N ARG A 199 0.58 20.05 11.08
CA ARG A 199 -0.19 20.73 12.13
C ARG A 199 -0.13 20.04 13.48
N ARG A 200 0.87 19.20 13.71
CA ARG A 200 1.08 18.54 15.01
C ARG A 200 1.12 19.58 16.15
N PRO A 201 0.58 19.26 17.33
CA PRO A 201 -0.06 17.99 17.69
C PRO A 201 -1.50 17.87 17.18
N VAL A 202 -1.91 16.65 16.80
CA VAL A 202 -3.29 16.34 16.39
C VAL A 202 -3.84 15.27 17.31
N ASP A 203 -4.95 15.57 17.98
CA ASP A 203 -5.59 14.64 18.91
C ASP A 203 -6.24 13.44 18.20
N ALA A 204 -6.43 12.36 18.95
CA ALA A 204 -6.94 11.10 18.42
C ALA A 204 -8.39 11.19 17.91
N ALA A 205 -9.20 12.14 18.40
CA ALA A 205 -10.57 12.33 17.92
C ALA A 205 -10.57 12.90 16.50
N LYS A 206 -9.75 13.92 16.24
CA LYS A 206 -9.55 14.49 14.89
C LYS A 206 -9.01 13.46 13.91
N LEU A 207 -8.07 12.61 14.34
CA LEU A 207 -7.55 11.53 13.49
C LEU A 207 -8.61 10.49 13.14
N ARG A 208 -9.52 10.15 14.06
CA ARG A 208 -10.67 9.27 13.76
C ARG A 208 -11.60 9.90 12.72
N THR A 209 -11.99 11.16 12.91
CA THR A 209 -12.82 11.89 11.93
C THR A 209 -12.15 11.98 10.56
N PHE A 210 -10.82 12.17 10.53
CA PHE A 210 -10.06 12.16 9.29
C PHE A 210 -10.11 10.80 8.59
N LEU A 211 -9.90 9.69 9.32
CA LEU A 211 -10.00 8.33 8.76
C LEU A 211 -11.40 8.02 8.23
N ASP A 212 -12.45 8.46 8.93
CA ASP A 212 -13.83 8.30 8.47
C ASP A 212 -14.06 9.02 7.12
N GLY A 213 -13.54 10.24 6.97
CA GLY A 213 -13.56 10.95 5.70
C GLY A 213 -12.72 10.24 4.62
N ALA A 214 -11.53 9.76 4.99
CA ALA A 214 -10.64 9.05 4.09
C ALA A 214 -11.22 7.70 3.62
N SER A 215 -12.04 7.03 4.42
CA SER A 215 -12.71 5.76 4.10
C SER A 215 -13.68 5.82 2.92
N LYS A 216 -14.03 7.04 2.45
CA LYS A 216 -14.79 7.25 1.21
C LYS A 216 -13.89 7.21 -0.03
N LYS A 217 -12.62 7.60 0.13
CA LYS A 217 -11.61 7.67 -0.96
C LYS A 217 -10.74 6.42 -1.02
N LEU A 218 -10.33 5.95 0.14
CA LEU A 218 -9.78 4.62 0.40
C LEU A 218 -10.96 3.67 0.45
N GLY A 219 -10.92 2.52 -0.19
CA GLY A 219 -12.03 1.57 -0.13
C GLY A 219 -12.25 1.15 1.32
N SER A 220 -13.45 1.39 1.87
CA SER A 220 -13.82 0.79 3.14
C SER A 220 -13.62 -0.72 3.02
N GLY A 221 -12.73 -1.32 3.80
CA GLY A 221 -12.32 -2.73 3.69
C GLY A 221 -13.43 -3.76 3.98
N LYS A 222 -14.70 -3.47 3.68
CA LYS A 222 -15.83 -4.39 3.76
C LYS A 222 -16.04 -5.06 2.40
N THR A 223 -15.51 -6.27 2.32
CA THR A 223 -15.75 -7.36 1.36
C THR A 223 -16.87 -7.17 0.33
N PHE A 224 -16.53 -7.28 -0.96
CA PHE A 224 -17.29 -8.08 -1.92
C PHE A 224 -16.35 -8.74 -2.93
N LYS A 225 -16.60 -10.03 -3.20
CA LYS A 225 -15.88 -10.87 -4.15
C LYS A 225 -16.03 -10.34 -5.58
N THR A 226 -15.07 -9.57 -6.05
CA THR A 226 -14.75 -9.41 -7.49
C THR A 226 -13.34 -8.82 -7.57
N TRP A 227 -12.67 -8.96 -8.71
CA TRP A 227 -11.28 -8.55 -8.98
C TRP A 227 -11.01 -7.02 -8.90
N ALA A 228 -11.69 -6.30 -8.01
CA ALA A 228 -11.46 -4.91 -7.69
C ALA A 228 -10.54 -4.84 -6.46
N SER A 229 -9.33 -4.33 -6.67
CA SER A 229 -8.37 -3.93 -5.64
C SER A 229 -9.07 -3.42 -4.36
N ASP A 230 -8.84 -4.11 -3.24
CA ASP A 230 -9.08 -3.59 -1.89
C ASP A 230 -8.26 -2.29 -1.76
N LYS A 231 -8.90 -1.12 -1.91
CA LYS A 231 -8.20 0.18 -1.90
C LYS A 231 -7.80 0.57 -0.49
N LYS A 232 -6.83 -0.13 0.07
CA LYS A 232 -6.16 0.24 1.32
C LYS A 232 -5.29 1.49 1.14
N ALA A 233 -4.78 2.04 2.23
CA ALA A 233 -3.89 3.20 2.23
C ALA A 233 -2.61 2.92 1.39
N SER A 234 -2.03 3.94 0.76
CA SER A 234 -0.74 3.83 0.09
C SER A 234 0.43 3.87 1.09
N ALA A 235 1.64 3.44 0.68
CA ALA A 235 2.85 3.59 1.49
C ALA A 235 3.08 5.06 1.89
N ARG A 236 2.88 6.02 0.97
CA ARG A 236 2.98 7.45 1.26
C ARG A 236 2.01 7.88 2.37
N PHE A 237 0.75 7.44 2.31
CA PHE A 237 -0.23 7.70 3.38
C PHE A 237 0.21 7.09 4.71
N CYS A 238 0.58 5.80 4.72
CA CYS A 238 0.99 5.08 5.92
C CYS A 238 2.19 5.74 6.61
N ARG A 239 3.20 6.18 5.84
CA ARG A 239 4.39 6.86 6.36
C ARG A 239 4.03 8.07 7.20
N SER A 240 3.13 8.90 6.69
CA SER A 240 2.62 10.08 7.38
C SER A 240 1.74 9.69 8.57
N PHE A 241 0.79 8.78 8.37
CA PHE A 241 -0.17 8.43 9.41
C PHE A 241 0.45 7.72 10.62
N PHE A 242 1.48 6.88 10.44
CA PHE A 242 2.21 6.27 11.56
C PHE A 242 2.83 7.31 12.49
N GLY A 243 3.35 8.41 11.92
CA GLY A 243 3.87 9.51 12.71
C GLY A 243 2.79 10.18 13.58
N LEU A 244 1.58 10.35 13.04
CA LEU A 244 0.43 10.91 13.77
C LEU A 244 -0.09 9.95 14.85
N LEU A 245 -0.08 8.65 14.59
CA LEU A 245 -0.48 7.62 15.57
C LEU A 245 0.42 7.63 16.80
N VAL A 246 1.74 7.70 16.58
CA VAL A 246 2.71 7.78 17.67
C VAL A 246 2.50 9.04 18.50
N ASP A 247 2.30 10.18 17.85
CA ASP A 247 2.09 11.46 18.55
C ASP A 247 0.78 11.48 19.35
N ALA A 248 -0.28 10.83 18.84
CA ALA A 248 -1.56 10.75 19.52
C ALA A 248 -1.58 9.75 20.68
N GLY A 249 -0.73 8.72 20.65
CA GLY A 249 -0.60 7.73 21.73
C GLY A 249 -1.87 6.90 22.00
N ASP A 250 -2.79 6.81 21.02
CA ASP A 250 -4.09 6.16 21.18
C ASP A 250 -4.07 4.73 20.61
N GLN A 251 -4.18 3.75 21.50
CA GLN A 251 -4.14 2.32 21.18
C GLN A 251 -5.30 1.89 20.28
N GLU A 252 -6.52 2.33 20.56
CA GLU A 252 -7.70 1.93 19.79
C GLU A 252 -7.66 2.46 18.36
N LEU A 253 -7.24 3.72 18.21
CA LEU A 253 -7.03 4.34 16.90
C LEU A 253 -5.91 3.64 16.11
N THR A 254 -4.82 3.27 16.79
CA THR A 254 -3.71 2.53 16.17
C THR A 254 -4.19 1.18 15.66
N THR A 255 -4.90 0.41 16.49
CA THR A 255 -5.50 -0.88 16.10
C THR A 255 -6.53 -0.73 14.98
N LEU A 256 -7.36 0.31 15.02
CA LEU A 256 -8.33 0.64 13.97
C LEU A 256 -7.64 0.86 12.63
N PHE A 257 -6.59 1.67 12.61
CA PHE A 257 -5.82 1.96 11.39
C PHE A 257 -5.16 0.70 10.81
N LEU A 258 -4.42 -0.04 11.65
CA LEU A 258 -3.72 -1.27 11.24
C LEU A 258 -4.67 -2.30 10.65
N THR A 259 -5.86 -2.46 11.24
CA THR A 259 -6.82 -3.49 10.81
C THR A 259 -7.56 -3.10 9.53
N ASN A 260 -8.07 -1.86 9.45
CA ASN A 260 -9.06 -1.49 8.45
C ASN A 260 -8.51 -0.68 7.28
N PHE A 261 -7.39 0.02 7.47
CA PHE A 261 -6.87 0.98 6.49
C PHE A 261 -5.49 0.59 5.97
N CYS A 262 -4.63 0.03 6.83
CA CYS A 262 -3.25 -0.30 6.49
C CYS A 262 -3.18 -1.52 5.54
N PRO A 263 -2.48 -1.43 4.39
CA PRO A 263 -2.20 -2.58 3.53
C PRO A 263 -1.17 -3.52 4.16
N SER A 264 -1.00 -4.69 3.55
CA SER A 264 0.25 -5.43 3.74
C SER A 264 1.38 -4.57 3.18
N LEU A 265 2.47 -4.42 3.93
CA LEU A 265 3.54 -3.48 3.60
C LEU A 265 4.63 -4.08 2.72
N GLY A 266 4.64 -5.39 2.53
CA GLY A 266 5.53 -6.05 1.58
C GLY A 266 5.14 -5.78 0.12
N ASN A 267 6.12 -5.81 -0.77
CA ASN A 267 5.98 -5.64 -2.22
C ASN A 267 5.31 -4.30 -2.64
N LEU A 268 5.28 -3.29 -1.76
CA LEU A 268 4.84 -1.94 -2.14
C LEU A 268 6.04 -1.13 -2.62
N SER A 269 5.82 -0.27 -3.62
CA SER A 269 6.82 0.72 -4.03
C SER A 269 7.22 1.60 -2.83
N GLU A 270 8.52 1.82 -2.65
CA GLU A 270 9.12 2.63 -1.57
C GLU A 270 8.77 2.16 -0.14
N ASN A 271 8.40 0.90 0.05
CA ASN A 271 7.99 0.40 1.36
C ASN A 271 9.08 0.47 2.44
N THR A 272 10.36 0.42 2.09
CA THR A 272 11.48 0.63 3.03
C THR A 272 11.39 1.95 3.78
N THR A 273 10.78 2.98 3.18
CA THR A 273 10.57 4.29 3.83
C THR A 273 9.60 4.23 5.03
N LEU A 274 8.85 3.13 5.17
CA LEU A 274 7.92 2.90 6.27
C LEU A 274 8.59 2.37 7.53
N ILE A 275 9.75 1.72 7.39
CA ILE A 275 10.42 1.00 8.49
C ILE A 275 10.59 1.88 9.73
N PRO A 276 11.13 3.11 9.64
CA PRO A 276 11.30 3.95 10.84
C PRO A 276 9.97 4.28 11.54
N GLY A 277 8.90 4.50 10.76
CA GLY A 277 7.57 4.78 11.28
C GLY A 277 6.95 3.58 11.99
N ILE A 278 7.05 2.39 11.39
CA ILE A 278 6.56 1.13 11.97
C ILE A 278 7.32 0.81 13.25
N THR A 279 8.66 0.87 13.21
CA THR A 279 9.50 0.64 14.39
C THR A 279 9.11 1.59 15.52
N LYS A 280 8.84 2.86 15.22
CA LYS A 280 8.40 3.83 16.23
C LYS A 280 7.03 3.46 16.82
N VAL A 281 6.06 3.02 16.01
CA VAL A 281 4.76 2.53 16.49
C VAL A 281 4.95 1.32 17.42
N VAL A 282 5.72 0.32 17.01
CA VAL A 282 5.97 -0.89 17.81
C VAL A 282 6.73 -0.58 19.11
N LYS A 283 7.58 0.45 19.14
CA LYS A 283 8.23 0.91 20.37
C LYS A 283 7.30 1.72 21.28
N THR A 284 6.29 2.38 20.72
CA THR A 284 5.39 3.28 21.47
C THR A 284 4.27 2.50 22.18
N PHE A 285 3.75 1.44 21.57
CA PHE A 285 2.64 0.66 22.10
C PHE A 285 3.10 -0.74 22.54
N ASP A 286 2.47 -1.31 23.57
CA ASP A 286 2.77 -2.68 23.99
C ASP A 286 2.39 -3.68 22.88
N TRP A 287 3.24 -4.67 22.66
CA TRP A 287 2.97 -5.68 21.65
C TRP A 287 1.74 -6.53 21.95
N GLY A 288 1.42 -6.76 23.22
CA GLY A 288 0.20 -7.44 23.65
C GLY A 288 -1.07 -6.71 23.21
N ASP A 289 -0.99 -5.39 23.04
CA ASP A 289 -2.11 -4.52 22.69
C ASP A 289 -2.33 -4.40 21.18
N ILE A 290 -1.25 -4.24 20.40
CA ILE A 290 -1.34 -3.98 18.95
C ILE A 290 -0.84 -5.13 18.07
N GLY A 291 -0.15 -6.12 18.63
CA GLY A 291 0.54 -7.17 17.87
C GLY A 291 -0.40 -8.00 16.99
N ALA A 292 -1.60 -8.30 17.46
CA ALA A 292 -2.61 -9.01 16.68
C ALA A 292 -3.03 -8.25 15.40
N ALA A 293 -3.05 -6.92 15.45
CA ALA A 293 -3.37 -6.06 14.31
C ALA A 293 -2.13 -5.76 13.43
N MET A 294 -0.93 -5.76 14.02
CA MET A 294 0.33 -5.52 13.31
C MET A 294 0.79 -6.72 12.48
N LEU A 295 0.59 -7.95 12.96
CA LEU A 295 1.04 -9.16 12.27
C LEU A 295 0.53 -9.30 10.82
N PRO A 296 -0.76 -9.05 10.49
CA PRO A 296 -1.23 -9.08 9.11
C PRO A 296 -0.66 -7.97 8.22
N VAL A 297 -0.20 -6.86 8.80
CA VAL A 297 0.37 -5.71 8.10
C VAL A 297 1.83 -5.97 7.70
N LEU A 298 2.60 -6.56 8.61
CA LEU A 298 3.97 -7.02 8.35
C LEU A 298 3.97 -8.21 7.40
N GLY A 299 2.99 -9.11 7.54
CA GLY A 299 2.83 -10.26 6.68
C GLY A 299 3.92 -11.31 6.86
N ASN A 300 3.82 -12.39 6.09
CA ASN A 300 4.84 -13.45 6.07
C ASN A 300 4.89 -14.19 4.72
N ARG A 301 4.22 -13.64 3.71
CA ARG A 301 4.17 -14.19 2.37
C ARG A 301 5.50 -13.99 1.69
N THR A 302 5.83 -14.98 0.89
CA THR A 302 7.06 -15.05 0.12
C THR A 302 6.63 -15.45 -1.27
N ASP A 303 6.51 -14.48 -2.18
CA ASP A 303 6.19 -14.78 -3.56
C ASP A 303 7.50 -15.25 -4.24
N GLU A 304 7.56 -16.53 -4.62
CA GLU A 304 8.73 -17.14 -5.29
C GLU A 304 8.86 -16.75 -6.77
N TYR A 305 7.91 -15.98 -7.31
CA TYR A 305 7.85 -15.58 -8.71
C TYR A 305 7.37 -14.13 -8.84
N GLN A 306 8.30 -13.17 -8.77
CA GLN A 306 8.04 -11.82 -9.27
C GLN A 306 9.25 -11.41 -10.12
N GLU A 307 9.03 -11.31 -11.43
CA GLU A 307 10.02 -10.87 -12.42
C GLU A 307 10.10 -9.33 -12.52
N GLU A 308 9.31 -8.61 -11.72
CA GLU A 308 9.23 -7.15 -11.72
C GLU A 308 9.69 -6.58 -10.38
N ASP A 309 10.43 -5.47 -10.46
CA ASP A 309 11.11 -4.73 -9.39
C ASP A 309 10.08 -4.04 -8.45
N PHE A 310 9.34 -4.83 -7.68
CA PHE A 310 8.51 -4.36 -6.58
C PHE A 310 9.36 -4.32 -5.30
N GLY A 311 9.08 -3.36 -4.39
CA GLY A 311 9.87 -3.14 -3.17
C GLY A 311 9.99 -4.36 -2.26
N GLU A 312 10.70 -4.22 -1.13
CA GLU A 312 11.05 -5.34 -0.23
C GLU A 312 9.86 -6.25 0.09
N THR A 313 10.08 -7.56 0.13
CA THR A 313 9.05 -8.55 0.47
C THR A 313 8.51 -8.36 1.88
N GLU A 314 7.34 -8.94 2.18
CA GLU A 314 6.75 -8.93 3.53
C GLU A 314 7.76 -9.43 4.59
N LEU A 315 8.56 -10.44 4.23
CA LEU A 315 9.58 -10.99 5.10
C LEU A 315 10.75 -10.03 5.33
N GLU A 316 11.26 -9.40 4.27
CA GLU A 316 12.36 -8.42 4.39
C GLU A 316 11.93 -7.20 5.20
N MET A 317 10.71 -6.68 4.96
CA MET A 317 10.12 -5.60 5.76
C MET A 317 10.03 -5.99 7.24
N THR A 318 9.51 -7.18 7.53
CA THR A 318 9.41 -7.69 8.91
C THR A 318 10.79 -7.77 9.57
N LEU A 319 11.81 -8.28 8.86
CA LEU A 319 13.16 -8.37 9.40
C LEU A 319 13.78 -7.02 9.71
N GLN A 320 13.62 -6.05 8.81
CA GLN A 320 14.19 -4.72 9.00
C GLN A 320 13.48 -3.97 10.15
N VAL A 321 12.17 -4.19 10.33
CA VAL A 321 11.45 -3.67 11.50
C VAL A 321 11.98 -4.31 12.78
N VAL A 322 12.15 -5.64 12.79
CA VAL A 322 12.67 -6.43 13.92
C VAL A 322 14.11 -6.02 14.29
N ASP A 323 14.97 -5.77 13.31
CA ASP A 323 16.35 -5.27 13.52
C ASP A 323 16.36 -3.90 14.23
N GLY A 324 15.32 -3.08 14.02
CA GLY A 324 15.14 -1.81 14.71
C GLY A 324 14.59 -1.90 16.14
N LEU A 325 14.19 -3.08 16.63
CA LEU A 325 13.60 -3.27 17.96
C LEU A 325 14.63 -3.61 19.03
N ASP A 326 14.42 -3.09 20.24
CA ASP A 326 15.21 -3.44 21.41
C ASP A 326 14.81 -4.83 21.94
N ASN A 327 15.68 -5.50 22.71
CA ASN A 327 15.44 -6.84 23.27
C ASN A 327 14.22 -6.86 24.21
N GLY A 328 13.02 -7.12 23.67
CA GLY A 328 11.75 -7.04 24.41
C GLY A 328 10.66 -7.98 23.89
N ALA A 329 9.44 -7.85 24.43
CA ALA A 329 8.30 -8.71 24.11
C ALA A 329 7.91 -8.71 22.61
N ALA A 330 8.01 -7.55 21.96
CA ALA A 330 7.79 -7.40 20.51
C ALA A 330 8.75 -8.29 19.71
N LEU A 331 10.05 -8.24 20.01
CA LEU A 331 11.08 -9.07 19.39
C LEU A 331 10.81 -10.57 19.61
N GLN A 332 10.39 -10.97 20.82
CA GLN A 332 10.10 -12.38 21.14
C GLN A 332 8.87 -12.92 20.40
N ALA A 333 7.83 -12.10 20.24
CA ALA A 333 6.61 -12.49 19.56
C ALA A 333 6.77 -12.53 18.03
N ASP A 334 7.46 -11.54 17.43
CA ASP A 334 7.75 -11.56 16.00
C ASP A 334 8.75 -12.66 15.65
N THR A 335 9.77 -12.91 16.48
CA THR A 335 10.64 -14.07 16.26
C THR A 335 9.88 -15.39 16.37
N ALA A 336 8.81 -15.49 17.18
CA ALA A 336 7.92 -16.65 17.20
C ALA A 336 7.08 -16.78 15.91
N HIS A 337 6.62 -15.67 15.34
CA HIS A 337 5.92 -15.61 14.05
C HIS A 337 6.84 -15.99 12.87
N LEU A 338 8.08 -15.49 12.88
CA LEU A 338 9.15 -15.81 11.94
C LEU A 338 9.68 -17.26 12.09
N ASN A 339 9.35 -17.97 13.18
CA ASN A 339 9.73 -19.38 13.38
C ASN A 339 8.89 -20.38 12.57
N SER A 340 8.08 -19.93 11.60
CA SER A 340 7.43 -20.84 10.66
C SER A 340 8.45 -21.50 9.72
N SER A 341 8.24 -22.76 9.36
CA SER A 341 9.23 -23.57 8.62
C SER A 341 9.64 -23.02 7.25
N LYS A 342 8.73 -22.25 6.62
CA LYS A 342 8.97 -21.57 5.33
C LYS A 342 9.85 -20.34 5.52
N VAL A 343 9.58 -19.53 6.54
CA VAL A 343 10.28 -18.28 6.83
C VAL A 343 11.75 -18.54 7.20
N ILE A 344 12.02 -19.51 8.09
CA ILE A 344 13.42 -19.84 8.47
C ILE A 344 14.26 -20.28 7.25
N GLY A 345 13.66 -20.94 6.25
CA GLY A 345 14.37 -21.34 5.04
C GLY A 345 14.79 -20.16 4.14
N ILE A 346 14.06 -19.05 4.20
CA ILE A 346 14.29 -17.85 3.37
C ILE A 346 15.16 -16.84 4.12
N LEU A 347 14.96 -16.68 5.43
CA LEU A 347 15.90 -15.98 6.33
C LEU A 347 17.34 -16.48 6.14
N TRP A 348 17.47 -17.80 5.96
CA TRP A 348 18.76 -18.41 5.72
C TRP A 348 19.29 -18.20 4.30
N LYS A 349 18.43 -18.27 3.26
CA LYS A 349 18.83 -17.91 1.89
C LYS A 349 19.32 -16.47 1.83
N HIS A 350 18.66 -15.55 2.53
CA HIS A 350 19.03 -14.15 2.55
C HIS A 350 20.27 -13.87 3.40
N ALA A 351 20.42 -14.55 4.54
CA ALA A 351 21.66 -14.52 5.32
C ALA A 351 22.86 -15.13 4.56
N ILE A 352 22.62 -16.00 3.57
CA ILE A 352 23.65 -16.54 2.66
C ILE A 352 23.90 -15.60 1.46
N LEU A 353 22.87 -14.93 0.94
CA LEU A 353 22.97 -14.06 -0.25
C LEU A 353 23.48 -12.64 0.08
N SER A 354 23.11 -12.09 1.24
CA SER A 354 23.61 -10.79 1.73
C SER A 354 25.06 -10.86 2.20
N SER A 355 25.52 -12.04 2.61
CA SER A 355 26.93 -12.34 2.77
C SER A 355 27.51 -12.79 1.44
N ASN A 356 27.97 -11.84 0.62
CA ASN A 356 28.96 -12.15 -0.40
C ASN A 356 30.01 -13.09 0.23
N ASN A 357 30.26 -14.21 -0.46
CA ASN A 357 30.89 -15.45 0.00
C ASN A 357 32.28 -15.35 0.69
N ASP A 358 32.80 -14.15 0.91
CA ASP A 358 34.13 -13.87 1.43
C ASP A 358 34.14 -13.32 2.88
N TYR A 359 32.99 -12.96 3.49
CA TYR A 359 32.98 -12.23 4.77
C TYR A 359 32.44 -12.97 6.01
N ILE A 360 32.00 -14.23 5.90
CA ILE A 360 31.57 -14.99 7.11
C ILE A 360 32.77 -15.42 7.97
N GLY A 361 33.97 -15.49 7.40
CA GLY A 361 35.20 -15.84 8.12
C GLY A 361 35.65 -14.80 9.16
N ASP A 362 35.18 -13.55 9.04
CA ASP A 362 35.65 -12.39 9.81
C ASP A 362 34.60 -11.82 10.79
N LEU A 363 33.43 -12.46 10.93
CA LEU A 363 32.46 -12.06 11.95
C LEU A 363 32.99 -12.46 13.33
N ASP A 364 33.30 -11.45 14.15
CA ASP A 364 33.65 -11.62 15.55
C ASP A 364 32.58 -12.46 16.27
N GLU A 365 33.00 -13.61 16.80
CA GLU A 365 32.15 -14.55 17.55
C GLU A 365 31.49 -13.87 18.78
N THR A 366 31.99 -12.72 19.21
CA THR A 366 31.46 -11.91 20.31
C THR A 366 30.48 -10.82 19.87
N SER A 367 30.29 -10.62 18.57
CA SER A 367 29.34 -9.63 18.06
C SER A 367 27.87 -10.02 18.33
N GLU A 368 27.03 -9.03 18.62
CA GLU A 368 25.59 -9.23 18.81
C GLU A 368 24.94 -9.84 17.55
N LYS A 369 25.45 -9.49 16.36
CA LYS A 369 25.02 -10.06 15.07
C LYS A 369 25.32 -11.56 14.98
N TYR A 370 26.50 -12.02 15.41
CA TYR A 370 26.83 -13.44 15.48
C TYR A 370 25.91 -14.19 16.45
N THR A 371 25.60 -13.58 17.60
CA THR A 371 24.72 -14.17 18.62
C THR A 371 23.29 -14.38 18.10
N VAL A 372 22.74 -13.39 17.40
CA VAL A 372 21.41 -13.50 16.78
C VAL A 372 21.40 -14.57 15.69
N LEU A 373 22.38 -14.56 14.78
CA LEU A 373 22.52 -15.57 13.72
C LEU A 373 22.70 -16.99 14.28
N ALA A 374 23.49 -17.16 15.35
CA ALA A 374 23.67 -18.42 16.04
C ALA A 374 22.35 -18.92 16.67
N SER A 375 21.53 -18.02 17.22
CA SER A 375 20.22 -18.37 17.79
C SER A 375 19.23 -18.86 16.72
N ILE A 376 19.23 -18.23 15.54
CA ILE A 376 18.41 -18.62 14.38
C ILE A 376 18.92 -19.95 13.82
N ALA A 377 20.24 -20.11 13.65
CA ALA A 377 20.87 -21.35 13.22
C ALA A 377 20.52 -22.53 14.14
N ALA A 378 20.53 -22.33 15.46
CA ALA A 378 20.16 -23.36 16.44
C ALA A 378 18.69 -23.78 16.30
N LYS A 379 17.77 -22.83 16.10
CA LYS A 379 16.35 -23.12 15.86
C LYS A 379 16.14 -23.86 14.53
N ARG A 380 16.84 -23.45 13.45
CA ARG A 380 16.80 -24.14 12.15
C ARG A 380 17.34 -25.55 12.24
N ALA A 381 18.45 -25.76 12.95
CA ALA A 381 19.01 -27.08 13.19
C ALA A 381 18.04 -28.00 13.97
N LYS A 382 17.32 -27.45 14.96
CA LYS A 382 16.27 -28.17 15.71
C LYS A 382 15.09 -28.54 14.81
N TRP A 383 14.62 -27.64 13.95
CA TRP A 383 13.56 -27.92 12.98
C TRP A 383 13.99 -28.98 11.97
N LEU A 384 15.17 -28.83 11.35
CA LEU A 384 15.72 -29.80 10.39
C LEU A 384 15.82 -31.20 11.01
N LYS A 385 16.23 -31.30 12.28
CA LYS A 385 16.27 -32.58 13.01
C LYS A 385 14.89 -33.22 13.12
N GLY A 386 13.86 -32.44 13.42
CA GLY A 386 12.46 -32.92 13.49
C GLY A 386 11.93 -33.35 12.13
N GLU A 387 12.21 -32.56 11.09
CA GLU A 387 11.73 -32.80 9.74
C GLU A 387 12.42 -33.98 9.07
N ILE A 388 13.74 -34.13 9.24
CA ILE A 388 14.49 -35.33 8.82
C ILE A 388 13.91 -36.56 9.51
N ARG A 389 13.61 -36.51 10.81
CA ARG A 389 12.98 -37.62 11.54
C ARG A 389 11.62 -37.98 10.92
N ARG A 390 10.76 -36.98 10.68
CA ARG A 390 9.43 -37.14 10.10
C ARG A 390 9.48 -37.73 8.68
N LEU A 391 10.44 -37.31 7.87
CA LEU A 391 10.61 -37.79 6.50
C LEU A 391 11.25 -39.18 6.44
N ASN A 392 12.10 -39.53 7.42
CA ASN A 392 12.71 -40.86 7.56
C ASN A 392 11.82 -41.89 8.25
N THR A 393 10.71 -41.48 8.90
CA THR A 393 9.73 -42.44 9.41
C THR A 393 9.16 -43.24 8.24
N LYS A 394 9.33 -44.57 8.29
CA LYS A 394 8.68 -45.48 7.34
C LYS A 394 7.17 -45.27 7.44
N PHE A 395 6.54 -44.89 6.34
CA PHE A 395 5.08 -44.85 6.26
C PHE A 395 4.58 -46.30 6.26
N SER A 396 4.06 -46.77 7.39
CA SER A 396 3.31 -48.02 7.49
C SER A 396 1.89 -47.69 7.90
N TRP A 397 0.93 -48.30 7.24
CA TRP A 397 -0.48 -48.22 7.57
C TRP A 397 -1.06 -49.62 7.41
N GLU A 398 -1.71 -50.11 8.46
CA GLU A 398 -2.23 -51.47 8.57
C GLU A 398 -3.73 -51.40 8.84
N MET A 399 -4.53 -52.16 8.09
CA MET A 399 -5.95 -52.40 8.39
C MET A 399 -6.19 -53.91 8.56
N PRO A 400 -6.06 -54.44 9.78
CA PRO A 400 -6.15 -55.88 10.04
C PRO A 400 -7.57 -56.45 9.93
N ASN A 401 -8.60 -55.60 9.83
CA ASN A 401 -10.02 -56.00 9.73
C ASN A 401 -10.75 -55.17 8.65
N ALA A 402 -10.11 -54.93 7.51
CA ALA A 402 -10.65 -54.01 6.52
C ALA A 402 -11.94 -54.55 5.86
N GLU A 403 -13.02 -53.78 5.96
CA GLU A 403 -14.26 -53.97 5.19
C GLU A 403 -14.30 -52.88 4.10
N PHE A 404 -14.55 -53.27 2.84
CA PHE A 404 -14.65 -52.33 1.73
C PHE A 404 -16.00 -52.50 1.02
N PRO A 405 -17.12 -52.08 1.64
CA PRO A 405 -18.47 -52.36 1.13
C PRO A 405 -18.72 -51.81 -0.28
N LYS A 406 -18.00 -50.75 -0.66
CA LYS A 406 -18.11 -50.10 -1.98
C LYS A 406 -17.10 -50.61 -3.02
N ASN A 407 -16.14 -51.47 -2.63
CA ASN A 407 -15.08 -51.98 -3.51
C ASN A 407 -14.84 -53.48 -3.25
N PRO A 408 -15.78 -54.36 -3.67
CA PRO A 408 -15.72 -55.80 -3.39
C PRO A 408 -14.49 -56.49 -4.00
N LYS A 409 -13.90 -55.93 -5.06
CA LYS A 409 -12.66 -56.45 -5.68
C LYS A 409 -11.45 -56.32 -4.76
N ILE A 410 -11.36 -55.22 -4.00
CA ILE A 410 -10.27 -55.02 -3.04
C ILE A 410 -10.47 -55.97 -1.86
N GLU A 411 -11.69 -56.05 -1.33
CA GLU A 411 -12.03 -56.95 -0.22
C GLU A 411 -11.78 -58.43 -0.56
N ALA A 412 -12.17 -58.88 -1.77
CA ALA A 412 -11.91 -60.22 -2.25
C ALA A 412 -10.41 -60.50 -2.40
N PHE A 413 -9.62 -59.54 -2.91
CA PHE A 413 -8.16 -59.65 -2.97
C PHE A 413 -7.54 -59.81 -1.57
N LEU A 414 -8.03 -59.08 -0.56
CA LEU A 414 -7.48 -59.15 0.80
C LEU A 414 -7.77 -60.47 1.52
N ARG A 415 -8.89 -61.12 1.17
CA ARG A 415 -9.31 -62.39 1.74
C ARG A 415 -8.92 -63.61 0.89
N GLY A 416 -8.42 -63.39 -0.32
CA GLY A 416 -8.04 -64.41 -1.28
C GLY A 416 -6.57 -64.87 -1.18
N PRO A 417 -6.16 -65.90 -1.96
CA PRO A 417 -4.80 -66.42 -1.96
C PRO A 417 -3.79 -65.55 -2.74
N ASP A 418 -4.26 -64.55 -3.47
CA ASP A 418 -3.43 -63.73 -4.35
C ASP A 418 -2.53 -62.78 -3.57
N THR A 419 -1.26 -62.64 -4.00
CA THR A 419 -0.24 -61.87 -3.27
C THR A 419 0.04 -60.47 -3.82
N SER A 420 -0.61 -60.08 -4.94
CA SER A 420 -0.51 -58.72 -5.49
C SER A 420 -1.73 -58.36 -6.35
N MET A 421 -2.12 -57.08 -6.35
CA MET A 421 -3.19 -56.53 -7.18
C MET A 421 -2.73 -55.21 -7.81
N LYS A 422 -3.04 -54.99 -9.09
CA LYS A 422 -2.79 -53.73 -9.80
C LYS A 422 -4.08 -52.91 -9.87
N THR A 423 -3.99 -51.61 -9.55
CA THR A 423 -5.10 -50.66 -9.69
C THR A 423 -4.70 -49.55 -10.65
N ASN A 424 -5.54 -49.27 -11.65
CA ASN A 424 -5.27 -48.21 -12.63
C ASN A 424 -5.44 -46.84 -11.94
N GLY A 425 -4.42 -45.98 -12.03
CA GLY A 425 -4.44 -44.62 -11.46
C GLY A 425 -3.95 -44.48 -10.01
N ALA A 426 -3.46 -45.55 -9.36
CA ALA A 426 -2.97 -45.47 -7.97
C ALA A 426 -1.43 -45.43 -7.89
N SER A 427 -0.89 -44.68 -6.93
CA SER A 427 0.56 -44.41 -6.74
C SER A 427 1.23 -45.27 -5.67
N PHE A 428 0.70 -46.46 -5.37
CA PHE A 428 1.19 -47.37 -4.33
C PHE A 428 1.11 -48.85 -4.73
N THR A 429 1.83 -49.70 -4.02
CA THR A 429 1.84 -51.16 -4.17
C THR A 429 1.29 -51.80 -2.89
N MET A 430 0.38 -52.76 -3.03
CA MET A 430 -0.21 -53.50 -1.91
C MET A 430 0.47 -54.87 -1.80
N LYS A 431 0.92 -55.23 -0.59
CA LYS A 431 1.39 -56.59 -0.26
C LYS A 431 0.51 -57.16 0.85
N PRO A 432 -0.20 -58.27 0.63
CA PRO A 432 -0.96 -58.93 1.68
C PRO A 432 -0.02 -59.70 2.62
N ALA A 433 -0.42 -59.81 3.89
CA ALA A 433 0.24 -60.59 4.92
C ALA A 433 -0.81 -61.08 5.95
N GLY A 434 -0.46 -62.10 6.74
CA GLY A 434 -1.42 -62.78 7.64
C GLY A 434 -2.34 -63.79 6.92
N LYS A 435 -3.23 -64.47 7.66
CA LYS A 435 -4.24 -65.42 7.13
C LYS A 435 -5.55 -65.35 7.92
N GLY A 436 -6.68 -65.63 7.26
CA GLY A 436 -8.01 -65.67 7.91
C GLY A 436 -8.42 -64.32 8.52
N LYS A 437 -8.92 -64.33 9.76
CA LYS A 437 -9.33 -63.10 10.51
C LYS A 437 -8.18 -62.15 10.87
N THR A 438 -6.94 -62.48 10.51
CA THR A 438 -5.74 -61.66 10.78
C THR A 438 -5.07 -61.17 9.49
N ALA A 439 -5.75 -61.30 8.35
CA ALA A 439 -5.23 -60.82 7.07
C ALA A 439 -5.16 -59.28 7.06
N TYR A 440 -4.00 -58.74 6.68
CA TYR A 440 -3.77 -57.31 6.55
C TYR A 440 -3.00 -56.99 5.27
N VAL A 441 -3.01 -55.72 4.89
CA VAL A 441 -2.25 -55.23 3.73
C VAL A 441 -1.22 -54.24 4.19
N THR A 442 0.00 -54.43 3.70
CA THR A 442 1.04 -53.40 3.73
C THR A 442 0.97 -52.60 2.43
N ILE A 443 0.60 -51.31 2.54
CA ILE A 443 0.63 -50.38 1.41
C ILE A 443 1.99 -49.69 1.37
N THR A 444 2.82 -50.04 0.37
CA THR A 444 4.13 -49.42 0.15
C THR A 444 4.04 -48.35 -0.94
N LYS A 445 4.51 -47.13 -0.67
CA LYS A 445 4.47 -46.01 -1.62
C LYS A 445 5.45 -46.20 -2.80
N THR A 446 5.15 -45.59 -3.95
CA THR A 446 5.98 -45.71 -5.17
C THR A 446 7.37 -45.07 -5.05
N LYS A 447 8.29 -45.58 -5.89
CA LYS A 447 9.70 -45.18 -6.03
C LYS A 447 9.87 -43.67 -6.23
N LYS A 448 8.99 -42.98 -6.97
CA LYS A 448 9.07 -41.53 -7.21
C LYS A 448 8.90 -40.72 -5.92
N TRP A 449 7.79 -40.91 -5.20
CA TRP A 449 7.55 -40.21 -3.93
C TRP A 449 8.63 -40.53 -2.88
N TYR A 450 9.08 -41.79 -2.82
CA TYR A 450 10.21 -42.17 -1.97
C TYR A 450 11.49 -41.45 -2.37
N ASN A 451 11.84 -41.43 -3.65
CA ASN A 451 13.03 -40.76 -4.17
C ASN A 451 12.98 -39.25 -3.93
N ASP A 452 11.83 -38.61 -4.13
CA ASP A 452 11.64 -37.17 -3.88
C ASP A 452 11.81 -36.86 -2.38
N ARG A 453 11.27 -37.70 -1.50
CA ARG A 453 11.52 -37.60 -0.06
C ARG A 453 12.98 -37.83 0.30
N GLN A 454 13.64 -38.84 -0.26
CA GLN A 454 15.06 -39.14 0.01
C GLN A 454 15.98 -38.05 -0.53
N LYS A 455 15.63 -37.40 -1.65
CA LYS A 455 16.30 -36.20 -2.14
C LYS A 455 16.21 -35.08 -1.10
N LYS A 456 15.00 -34.79 -0.62
CA LYS A 456 14.76 -33.75 0.39
C LYS A 456 15.41 -34.04 1.75
N VAL A 457 15.46 -35.30 2.17
CA VAL A 457 16.21 -35.72 3.37
C VAL A 457 17.70 -35.46 3.22
N ARG A 458 18.30 -35.76 2.06
CA ARG A 458 19.72 -35.50 1.78
C ARG A 458 20.03 -34.00 1.79
N GLU A 459 19.18 -33.19 1.16
CA GLU A 459 19.29 -31.72 1.18
C GLU A 459 19.29 -31.18 2.63
N TYR A 460 18.34 -31.63 3.46
CA TYR A 460 18.26 -31.21 4.87
C TYR A 460 19.41 -31.72 5.72
N GLN A 461 19.98 -32.90 5.42
CA GLN A 461 21.17 -33.41 6.10
C GLN A 461 22.40 -32.57 5.78
N ILE A 462 22.58 -32.18 4.52
CA ILE A 462 23.67 -31.30 4.07
C ILE A 462 23.54 -29.92 4.74
N GLU A 463 22.35 -29.32 4.70
CA GLU A 463 22.07 -28.03 5.35
C GLU A 463 22.41 -28.07 6.84
N ARG A 464 21.97 -29.13 7.56
CA ARG A 464 22.27 -29.31 8.98
C ARG A 464 23.77 -29.49 9.26
N ALA A 465 24.51 -30.19 8.39
CA ALA A 465 25.96 -30.36 8.54
C ALA A 465 26.70 -29.03 8.36
N ASN A 466 26.27 -28.21 7.39
CA ASN A 466 26.82 -26.88 7.18
C ASN A 466 26.55 -25.96 8.38
N LEU A 467 25.35 -26.01 8.97
CA LEU A 467 25.03 -25.24 10.18
C LEU A 467 25.94 -25.60 11.36
N LYS A 468 26.19 -26.90 11.59
CA LYS A 468 27.11 -27.37 12.64
C LYS A 468 28.56 -26.94 12.41
N LYS A 469 28.97 -26.81 11.15
CA LYS A 469 30.33 -26.42 10.76
C LYS A 469 30.55 -24.92 10.96
N LEU A 470 29.57 -24.11 10.58
CA LEU A 470 29.62 -22.65 10.68
C LEU A 470 29.42 -22.15 12.11
N TYR A 471 28.55 -22.82 12.87
CA TYR A 471 28.22 -22.47 14.25
C TYR A 471 28.41 -23.74 15.07
N LYS A 472 29.61 -23.91 15.65
CA LYS A 472 29.93 -25.10 16.46
C LYS A 472 28.86 -25.25 17.54
N GLU A 473 28.12 -26.35 17.50
CA GLU A 473 27.18 -26.72 18.57
C GLU A 473 27.98 -26.89 19.88
N GLY A 474 28.05 -25.83 20.69
CA GLY A 474 28.60 -25.82 22.04
C GLY A 474 30.13 -25.71 22.13
N SER A 475 30.64 -24.49 22.31
CA SER A 475 31.92 -24.29 23.02
C SER A 475 31.68 -23.57 24.35
N ALA A 476 30.91 -24.22 25.22
CA ALA A 476 31.11 -24.06 26.66
C ALA A 476 32.20 -25.04 27.09
N THR A 477 33.44 -24.83 26.63
CA THR A 477 34.61 -25.50 27.19
C THR A 477 35.51 -24.44 27.78
N LYS A 478 35.31 -24.21 29.09
CA LYS A 478 36.26 -23.57 29.99
C LYS A 478 37.66 -24.12 29.68
N ARG A 479 38.55 -23.29 29.12
CA ARG A 479 39.98 -23.54 29.26
C ARG A 479 40.34 -23.22 30.71
N ALA A 480 40.63 -24.28 31.47
CA ALA A 480 41.28 -24.16 32.75
C ALA A 480 42.61 -23.41 32.55
N ARG A 481 42.82 -22.42 33.42
CA ARG A 481 44.08 -21.68 33.56
C ARG A 481 45.04 -22.63 34.27
N THR A 482 46.02 -23.17 33.55
CA THR A 482 47.25 -23.70 34.17
C THR A 482 48.26 -22.58 34.28
N GLU A 483 48.96 -22.61 35.40
CA GLU A 483 49.81 -21.60 36.06
C GLU A 483 50.82 -20.86 35.18
#